data_AF-A0A1H9U4Z7-F1
#
_entry.id   AF-A0A1H9U4Z7-F1
#
_cell.length_a   1.000
_cell.length_b   1.000
_cell.length_c   1.000
_cell.angle_alpha   90.00
_cell.angle_beta   90.00
_cell.angle_gamma   90.00
#
_symmetry.space_group_name_H-M   'P 1'
#
loop_
_entity.id
_entity.type
_entity.pdbx_description
1 polymer ?
#
loop_
_entity_poly.entity_id
_entity_poly.type
_entity_poly.pdbx_seq_one_letter_code
_entity_poly.pdbx_strand_id
1 'polypeptide(L)' 'MTGQHSLRVRLHGGRAVHAARELPISGGTETACGYFIDVLADNHWLDDDAEITCRRCIRAINREANR' A
#
# COMPACT_ATOMS: atom_id res chain seq x y z
N MET A 1 10.30 -7.09 9.37
CA MET A 1 9.43 -7.62 8.29
C MET A 1 9.68 -6.81 7.03
N THR A 2 10.62 -7.22 6.18
CA THR A 2 10.83 -6.63 4.86
C THR A 2 9.86 -7.29 3.87
N GLY A 3 8.58 -6.95 3.98
CA GLY A 3 7.58 -7.35 3.00
C GLY A 3 7.70 -6.49 1.74
N GLN A 4 7.25 -7.01 0.59
CA GLN A 4 7.23 -6.23 -0.67
C GLN A 4 6.47 -4.89 -0.52
N HIS A 5 5.55 -4.80 0.44
CA HIS A 5 4.71 -3.62 0.69
C HIS A 5 5.16 -2.85 1.97
N SER A 6 6.32 -2.21 1.91
CA SER A 6 6.87 -1.44 3.04
C SER A 6 6.21 -0.07 3.24
N LEU A 7 5.62 0.52 2.19
CA LEU A 7 5.05 1.87 2.26
C LEU A 7 3.65 1.89 2.85
N ARG A 8 3.27 3.02 3.43
CA ARG A 8 1.93 3.28 3.95
C ARG A 8 1.34 4.54 3.32
N VAL A 9 0.08 4.44 2.91
CA VAL A 9 -0.58 5.53 2.18
C VAL A 9 -2.07 5.57 2.49
N ARG A 10 -2.61 6.77 2.66
CA ARG A 10 -4.04 7.04 2.59
C ARG A 10 -4.33 7.68 1.24
N LEU A 11 -5.12 6.99 0.42
CA LEU A 11 -5.49 7.45 -0.91
C LEU A 11 -6.34 8.72 -0.83
N HIS A 12 -6.23 9.58 -1.85
CA HIS A 12 -7.02 10.79 -1.96
C HIS A 12 -8.54 10.50 -1.78
N GLY A 13 -9.21 11.25 -0.90
CA GLY A 13 -10.62 11.05 -0.55
C GLY A 13 -10.92 9.81 0.31
N GLY A 14 -9.93 8.94 0.53
CA GLY A 14 -10.04 7.75 1.36
C GLY A 14 -9.68 7.99 2.83
N ARG A 15 -10.19 7.13 3.71
CA ARG A 15 -9.83 7.12 5.15
C ARG A 15 -8.94 5.94 5.54
N ALA A 16 -8.97 4.87 4.75
CA ALA A 16 -8.22 3.67 5.02
C ALA A 16 -6.73 3.88 4.73
N VAL A 17 -5.89 3.25 5.55
CA VAL A 17 -4.45 3.13 5.33
C VAL A 17 -4.20 1.86 4.54
N HIS A 18 -3.53 2.01 3.40
CA HIS A 18 -3.13 0.94 2.50
C HIS A 18 -1.65 0.64 2.68
N ALA A 19 -1.30 -0.63 2.55
CA ALA A 19 0.09 -1.02 2.32
C ALA A 19 0.39 -0.86 0.83
N ALA A 20 1.55 -0.28 0.50
CA ALA A 20 1.95 -0.02 -0.86
C ALA A 20 3.40 -0.42 -1.11
N ARG A 21 3.75 -0.56 -2.40
CA ARG A 21 5.10 -0.85 -2.87
C ARG A 21 5.42 -0.05 -4.11
N GLU A 22 6.69 0.29 -4.26
CA GLU A 22 7.21 0.82 -5.51
C GLU A 22 7.36 -0.30 -6.54
N LEU A 23 7.02 0.02 -7.78
CA LEU A 23 7.17 -0.88 -8.91
C LEU A 23 8.53 -0.61 -9.56
N PRO A 24 9.46 -1.59 -9.54
CA PRO A 24 10.85 -1.37 -9.91
C PRO A 24 11.07 -1.00 -11.38
N ILE A 25 10.11 -1.31 -12.27
CA ILE A 25 10.24 -1.07 -13.71
C ILE A 25 9.55 0.22 -14.14
N SER A 26 8.34 0.48 -13.62
CA SER A 26 7.54 1.64 -14.04
C SER A 26 7.77 2.88 -13.19
N GLY A 27 8.42 2.76 -12.03
CA GLY A 27 8.56 3.84 -11.05
C GLY A 27 7.24 4.27 -10.40
N GLY A 28 6.14 3.58 -10.70
CA GLY A 28 4.84 3.82 -10.08
C GLY A 28 4.74 3.15 -8.71
N THR A 29 3.64 3.42 -8.01
CA THR A 29 3.35 2.78 -6.73
C THR A 29 2.02 2.06 -6.81
N GLU A 30 1.94 0.88 -6.21
CA GLU A 30 0.69 0.12 -6.11
C GLU A 30 0.44 -0.33 -4.69
N THR A 31 -0.84 -0.48 -4.35
CA THR A 31 -1.27 -1.03 -3.06
C THR A 31 -1.32 -2.55 -3.10
N ALA A 32 -1.15 -3.20 -1.94
CA ALA A 32 -1.29 -4.65 -1.81
C ALA A 32 -2.67 -5.18 -2.23
N CYS A 33 -3.70 -4.33 -2.22
CA CYS A 33 -5.03 -4.69 -2.73
C CYS A 33 -5.20 -4.54 -4.26
N GLY A 34 -4.12 -4.27 -5.00
CA GLY A 34 -4.10 -4.21 -6.46
C GLY A 34 -4.55 -2.88 -7.06
N TYR A 35 -4.48 -1.79 -6.29
CA TYR A 35 -4.78 -0.44 -6.79
C TYR A 35 -3.50 0.31 -7.14
N PHE A 36 -3.39 0.78 -8.38
CA PHE A 36 -2.32 1.68 -8.84
C PHE A 36 -2.58 3.09 -8.32
N ILE A 37 -1.58 3.66 -7.65
CA ILE A 37 -1.68 4.97 -7.01
C ILE A 37 -1.42 6.04 -8.06
N ASP A 38 -2.38 6.94 -8.23
CA ASP A 38 -2.21 8.12 -9.08
C ASP A 38 -1.21 9.07 -8.43
N VAL A 39 -0.08 9.30 -9.09
CA VAL A 39 1.01 10.17 -8.62
C VAL A 39 0.62 11.65 -8.63
N LEU A 40 -0.42 12.03 -9.38
CA LEU A 40 -0.93 13.40 -9.43
C LEU A 40 -2.02 13.66 -8.38
N ALA A 41 -2.54 12.61 -7.76
CA ALA A 41 -3.51 12.74 -6.68
C ALA A 41 -2.82 13.10 -5.36
N ASP A 42 -3.47 13.94 -4.55
CA ASP A 42 -3.00 14.34 -3.22
C ASP A 42 -3.20 13.19 -2.22
N ASN A 43 -2.33 12.18 -2.34
CA ASN A 43 -2.27 11.02 -1.46
C ASN A 43 -1.41 11.35 -0.24
N HIS A 44 -1.83 10.87 0.93
CA HIS A 44 -1.12 11.11 2.16
C HIS A 44 -0.24 9.91 2.50
N TRP A 45 1.06 10.03 2.25
CA TRP A 45 2.06 9.04 2.66
C TRP A 45 2.28 9.10 4.17
N LEU A 46 2.44 7.94 4.78
CA LEU A 46 2.58 7.74 6.21
C LEU A 46 3.87 6.98 6.51
N ASP A 47 4.29 7.02 7.78
CA ASP A 47 5.41 6.22 8.27
C ASP A 47 5.18 4.71 8.04
N ASP A 48 6.26 3.95 7.89
CA ASP A 48 6.22 2.52 7.52
C ASP A 48 5.58 1.61 8.58
N ASP A 49 5.58 2.06 9.84
CA ASP A 49 4.96 1.42 10.98
C ASP A 49 3.46 1.75 11.14
N ALA A 50 2.92 2.67 10.34
CA ALA A 50 1.51 3.03 10.41
C ALA A 50 0.61 1.81 10.17
N GLU A 51 -0.40 1.65 11.02
CA GLU A 51 -1.32 0.51 10.99
C GLU A 51 -2.10 0.45 9.68
N ILE A 52 -2.06 -0.71 9.00
CA ILE A 52 -2.82 -0.94 7.78
C ILE A 52 -4.29 -1.19 8.17
N THR A 53 -5.18 -0.26 7.82
CA THR A 53 -6.62 -0.39 8.12
C THR A 53 -7.44 -0.88 6.92
N CYS A 54 -6.86 -0.94 5.72
CA CYS A 54 -7.52 -1.52 4.55
C CYS A 54 -7.62 -3.05 4.65
N ARG A 55 -8.82 -3.57 4.90
CA ARG A 55 -9.10 -5.02 5.03
C ARG A 55 -8.61 -5.87 3.85
N ARG A 56 -8.66 -5.34 2.63
CA ARG A 56 -8.17 -6.04 1.43
C ARG A 56 -6.64 -6.15 1.42
N CYS A 57 -5.93 -5.09 1.83
CA CYS A 57 -4.48 -5.13 1.97
C CYS A 57 -4.06 -6.13 3.04
N ILE A 58 -4.71 -6.12 4.21
CA ILE A 58 -4.45 -7.09 5.29
C ILE A 58 -4.60 -8.52 4.78
N ARG A 59 -5.68 -8.82 4.06
CA ARG A 59 -5.92 -10.15 3.48
C ARG A 59 -4.87 -10.54 2.44
N ALA A 60 -4.44 -9.60 1.60
CA ALA A 60 -3.43 -9.84 0.58
C ALA A 60 -2.06 -10.17 1.20
N ILE A 61 -1.61 -9.36 2.15
CA ILE A 61 -0.34 -9.56 2.86
C ILE A 61 -0.33 -10.89 3.61
N ASN A 62 -1.41 -11.22 4.32
CA ASN A 62 -1.51 -12.50 5.02
C ASN A 62 -1.46 -13.71 4.08
N ARG A 63 -1.95 -13.56 2.83
CA ARG A 63 -1.82 -14.62 1.81
C ARG A 63 -0.39 -14.74 1.28
N GLU A 64 0.30 -13.62 1.10
CA GLU A 64 1.72 -13.60 0.68
C GLU A 64 2.62 -14.21 1.75
N ALA A 65 2.36 -13.94 3.04
CA ALA A 65 3.15 -14.48 4.15
C ALA A 65 2.99 -16.00 4.35
N ASN A 66 1.85 -16.56 3.93
CA ASN A 66 1.56 -17.98 4.02
C ASN A 66 1.95 -18.77 2.75
N ARG A 67 2.61 -18.12 1.80
CA ARG A 67 3.05 -18.72 0.53
C ARG A 67 4.55 -18.95 0.55
#